data_AF-A0AAD6Y6N1-F1
#
_entry.id   AF-A0AAD6Y6N1-F1
#
_cell.length_a   1.000
_cell.length_b   1.000
_cell.length_c   1.000
_cell.angle_alpha   90.00
_cell.angle_beta   90.00
_cell.angle_gamma   90.00
#
_symmetry.space_group_name_H-M   'P 1'
#
loop_
_entity.id
_entity.type
_entity.pdbx_description
1 polymer ?
#
loop_
_entity_poly.entity_id
_entity_poly.type
_entity_poly.pdbx_seq_one_letter_code
_entity_poly.pdbx_strand_id
1 'polypeptide(L)' 'QLADILGVSRPTLMKHFKAHGVLHKFTNLSRTELDALVNHFREKKPNSGLRYLIGFLRKHGLRVQKCR' A
#
# COMPACT_ATOMS: atom_id res chain seq x y z
N GLN A 1 -5.33 0.37 17.36
CA GLN A 1 -6.56 1.14 17.13
C GLN A 1 -7.76 0.20 17.09
N LEU A 2 -8.01 -0.58 16.03
CA LEU A 2 -9.19 -1.47 16.01
C LEU A 2 -9.17 -2.59 17.07
N ALA A 3 -8.01 -3.21 17.29
CA ALA A 3 -7.84 -4.24 18.33
C ALA A 3 -8.15 -3.69 19.74
N ASP A 4 -7.71 -2.45 20.01
CA ASP A 4 -7.90 -1.78 21.29
C ASP A 4 -9.37 -1.39 21.51
N ILE A 5 -10.07 -0.94 20.46
CA ILE A 5 -11.51 -0.64 20.49
C ILE A 5 -12.33 -1.90 20.75
N LEU A 6 -11.94 -3.02 20.14
CA LEU A 6 -12.62 -4.31 20.29
C LEU A 6 -12.20 -5.07 21.56
N GLY A 7 -11.26 -4.55 22.34
CA GLY A 7 -10.75 -5.21 23.54
C GLY A 7 -10.06 -6.56 23.28
N VAL A 8 -9.59 -6.81 22.05
CA VAL A 8 -8.94 -8.07 21.66
C VAL A 8 -7.47 -7.88 21.34
N SER A 9 -6.68 -8.94 21.55
CA SER A 9 -5.28 -8.94 21.13
C SER A 9 -5.16 -8.80 19.60
N ARG A 10 -4.10 -8.13 19.12
CA ARG A 10 -3.81 -8.00 17.68
C ARG A 10 -3.77 -9.36 16.96
N PRO A 11 -3.13 -10.42 17.50
CA PRO A 11 -3.17 -11.74 16.90
C PRO A 11 -4.58 -12.30 16.75
N THR A 12 -5.43 -12.14 17.77
CA THR A 12 -6.84 -12.58 17.74
C THR A 12 -7.61 -11.86 16.64
N LEU A 13 -7.50 -10.53 16.56
CA LEU A 13 -8.12 -9.75 15.49
C LEU A 13 -7.67 -10.24 14.10
N MET A 14 -6.38 -10.51 13.93
CA MET A 14 -5.87 -11.01 12.66
C MET A 14 -6.37 -12.41 12.31
N LYS A 15 -6.55 -13.29 13.31
CA LYS A 15 -7.16 -14.61 13.11
C LYS A 15 -8.60 -14.46 12.63
N HIS A 16 -9.38 -13.57 13.22
CA HIS A 16 -10.76 -13.28 12.78
C HIS A 16 -10.80 -12.73 11.36
N PHE A 17 -9.95 -11.75 11.02
CA PHE A 17 -9.87 -11.22 9.66
C PHE A 17 -9.55 -12.31 8.63
N LYS A 18 -8.62 -13.20 8.94
CA LYS A 18 -8.33 -14.36 8.07
C LYS A 18 -9.53 -15.30 7.96
N ALA A 19 -10.18 -15.65 9.08
CA ALA A 19 -11.33 -16.54 9.10
C ALA A 19 -12.52 -15.99 8.30
N HIS A 20 -12.71 -14.67 8.29
CA HIS A 20 -13.76 -14.01 7.52
C HIS A 20 -13.32 -13.56 6.11
N GLY A 21 -12.13 -13.98 5.64
CA GLY A 21 -11.64 -13.62 4.31
C GLY A 21 -11.31 -12.14 4.11
N VAL A 22 -11.25 -11.36 5.19
CA VAL A 22 -10.79 -9.96 5.21
C VAL A 22 -9.26 -9.96 5.15
N LEU A 23 -8.75 -10.42 4.02
CA LEU A 23 -7.33 -10.41 3.72
C LEU A 23 -6.95 -9.05 3.13
N HIS A 24 -5.72 -8.60 3.42
CA HIS A 24 -5.13 -7.47 2.71
C HIS A 24 -5.04 -7.83 1.23
N LYS A 25 -5.87 -7.20 0.39
CA LYS A 25 -5.76 -7.29 -1.06
C LYS A 25 -4.88 -6.14 -1.57
N PHE A 26 -4.03 -6.44 -2.53
CA PHE A 26 -3.34 -5.39 -3.27
C PHE A 26 -4.36 -4.63 -4.14
N THR A 27 -4.03 -3.37 -4.42
CA THR A 27 -4.80 -2.60 -5.40
C THR A 27 -4.72 -3.33 -6.74
N ASN A 28 -5.85 -3.49 -7.41
CA ASN A 28 -5.89 -4.07 -8.75
C ASN A 28 -5.33 -3.05 -9.75
N LEU A 29 -4.01 -3.04 -9.89
CA LEU A 29 -3.27 -2.10 -10.72
C LEU A 29 -2.35 -2.91 -11.62
N SER A 30 -2.52 -2.75 -12.92
CA SER A 30 -1.73 -3.44 -13.93
C SER A 30 -0.30 -2.90 -13.96
N ARG A 31 0.61 -3.71 -14.49
CA ARG A 31 2.02 -3.32 -14.63
C ARG A 31 2.18 -2.04 -15.47
N THR A 32 1.41 -1.92 -16.55
CA THR A 32 1.46 -0.77 -17.46
C THR A 32 0.95 0.50 -16.80
N GLU A 33 -0.09 0.42 -15.98
CA GLU A 33 -0.56 1.55 -15.17
C GLU A 33 0.49 1.99 -14.14
N LEU A 34 1.21 1.02 -13.53
CA LEU A 34 2.30 1.34 -12.62
C LEU A 34 3.44 2.05 -13.34
N ASP A 35 3.85 1.51 -14.49
CA ASP A 35 4.92 2.08 -15.31
C ASP A 35 4.55 3.50 -15.76
N ALA A 36 3.31 3.75 -16.17
CA ALA A 36 2.82 5.08 -16.54
C ALA A 36 2.90 6.07 -15.36
N LEU A 37 2.50 5.68 -14.15
CA LEU A 37 2.62 6.52 -12.96
C LEU A 37 4.07 6.85 -12.61
N VAL A 38 4.97 5.88 -12.74
CA VAL A 38 6.40 6.07 -12.47
C VAL A 38 7.02 6.98 -13.53
N ASN A 39 6.68 6.80 -14.80
CA ASN A 39 7.17 7.64 -15.90
C ASN A 39 6.70 9.09 -15.75
N HIS A 40 5.42 9.31 -15.46
CA HIS A 40 4.88 10.64 -15.18
C HIS A 40 5.59 11.33 -14.00
N PHE A 41 5.93 10.58 -12.95
CA PHE A 41 6.73 11.11 -11.85
C PHE A 41 8.15 11.49 -12.32
N ARG A 42 8.80 10.63 -13.10
CA ARG A 42 10.17 10.87 -13.61
C ARG A 42 10.24 12.06 -14.55
N GLU A 43 9.26 12.24 -15.43
CA GLU A 43 9.17 13.41 -16.31
C GLU A 43 9.05 14.71 -15.51
N LYS A 44 8.22 14.72 -14.47
CA LYS A 44 8.04 15.90 -13.61
C LYS A 44 9.22 16.15 -12.68
N LYS A 45 9.94 15.10 -12.28
CA LYS A 45 11.00 15.14 -11.26
C LYS A 45 12.16 14.20 -11.60
N PRO A 46 12.94 14.48 -12.65
CA PRO A 46 13.95 13.55 -13.17
C PRO A 46 15.06 13.22 -12.17
N ASN A 47 15.42 14.17 -11.30
CA ASN A 47 16.50 14.02 -10.32
C ASN A 47 16.01 13.50 -8.94
N SER A 48 14.73 13.13 -8.83
CA SER A 48 14.16 12.68 -7.55
C SER A 48 14.25 11.17 -7.36
N GLY A 49 14.82 10.75 -6.24
CA GLY A 49 14.96 9.33 -5.92
C GLY A 49 13.69 8.64 -5.42
N LEU A 50 13.83 7.34 -5.12
CA LEU A 50 12.76 6.43 -4.71
C LEU A 50 11.89 6.95 -3.54
N ARG A 51 12.49 7.66 -2.57
CA ARG A 51 11.77 8.23 -1.43
C ARG A 51 10.64 9.16 -1.88
N TYR A 52 10.89 9.98 -2.89
CA TYR A 52 9.92 10.94 -3.40
C TYR A 52 8.90 10.26 -4.32
N LEU A 53 9.29 9.24 -5.07
CA LEU A 53 8.36 8.40 -5.82
C LEU A 53 7.35 7.72 -4.88
N ILE A 54 7.81 7.14 -3.77
CA ILE A 54 6.93 6.53 -2.76
C ILE A 54 5.98 7.60 -2.18
N GLY A 55 6.46 8.81 -1.94
CA GLY A 55 5.62 9.93 -1.51
C GLY A 55 4.56 10.31 -2.54
N PHE A 56 4.93 10.32 -3.82
CA PHE A 56 4.02 10.57 -4.94
C PHE A 56 2.94 9.50 -5.04
N LEU A 57 3.31 8.22 -4.97
CA LEU A 57 2.35 7.10 -4.98
C LEU A 57 1.38 7.19 -3.79
N ARG A 58 1.88 7.53 -2.59
CA ARG A 58 1.03 7.74 -1.41
C ARG A 58 0.03 8.87 -1.59
N LYS A 59 0.42 9.99 -2.23
CA LYS A 59 -0.52 11.08 -2.56
C LYS A 59 -1.62 10.64 -3.53
N HIS A 60 -1.38 9.60 -4.33
CA HIS A 60 -2.37 8.98 -5.23
C HIS A 60 -3.11 7.79 -4.60
N GLY A 61 -3.04 7.64 -3.27
CA GLY A 61 -3.71 6.56 -2.54
C GLY A 61 -3.03 5.19 -2.63
N LEU A 62 -1.85 5.11 -3.26
CA LEU A 62 -1.14 3.86 -3.47
C LEU A 62 -0.03 3.67 -2.42
N ARG A 63 -0.14 2.61 -1.62
CA ARG A 63 0.87 2.24 -0.62
C ARG A 63 1.71 1.08 -1.13
N VAL A 64 3.01 1.32 -1.27
CA VAL A 64 3.99 0.25 -1.57
C VAL A 64 4.23 -0.59 -0.32
N GLN A 65 4.02 -1.90 -0.45
CA GLN A 65 4.38 -2.90 0.55
C GLN A 65 5.73 -3.51 0.20
N LYS A 66 6.64 -3.60 1.17
CA LYS A 66 7.90 -4.32 0.98
C LYS A 66 7.63 -5.82 1.07
N CYS A 67 8.15 -6.59 0.12
CA CYS A 67 8.40 -8.01 0.32
C CYS A 67 9.39 -8.16 1.49
N ARG A 68 9.13 -9.10 2.40
CA ARG A 68 10.03 -9.47 3.50
C ARG A 68 10.49 -10.89 3.27
#